data_AF-A0A7H4N8M9-F1
#
_entry.id   AF-A0A7H4N8M9-F1
#
_cell.length_a   1.000
_cell.length_b   1.000
_cell.length_c   1.000
_cell.angle_alpha   90.00
_cell.angle_beta   90.00
_cell.angle_gamma   90.00
#
_symmetry.space_group_name_H-M   'P 1'
#
loop_
_entity.id
_entity.type
_entity.pdbx_description
1 polymer ?
#
loop_
_entity_poly.entity_id
_entity_poly.type
_entity_poly.pdbx_seq_one_letter_code
_entity_poly.pdbx_strand_id
1 'polypeptide(L)'
;MIELDNDLQSRQNARELVRNAKKAQAILATFSQQQIDAIVKNVAQEAAHHAEALAKMAAEETGFGNWQDKVLKNRFALAARLRRHQRYEDRRYHS
;
A
#
# COMPACT_ATOMS: atom_id res chain seq x y z
N MET A 1 -26.90 -22.38 15.48
CA MET A 1 -25.65 -21.68 15.11
C MET A 1 -25.93 -20.21 15.36
N ILE A 2 -25.34 -19.60 16.38
CA ILE A 2 -25.57 -18.18 16.67
C ILE A 2 -24.79 -17.40 15.62
N GLU A 3 -25.49 -16.96 14.59
CA GLU A 3 -25.01 -15.96 13.64
C GLU A 3 -24.75 -14.70 14.47
N LEU A 4 -23.48 -14.39 14.71
CA LEU A 4 -23.11 -13.14 15.37
C LEU A 4 -23.60 -11.99 14.51
N ASP A 5 -24.33 -11.05 15.11
CA ASP A 5 -24.81 -9.83 14.46
C ASP A 5 -23.65 -9.16 13.70
N ASN A 6 -23.88 -8.76 12.44
CA ASN A 6 -22.82 -8.33 11.53
C ASN A 6 -21.99 -7.17 12.11
N ASP A 7 -22.63 -6.30 12.92
CA ASP A 7 -21.96 -5.23 13.67
C ASP A 7 -20.96 -5.77 14.70
N LEU A 8 -21.33 -6.79 15.47
CA LEU A 8 -20.44 -7.39 16.46
C LEU A 8 -19.22 -8.04 15.79
N GLN A 9 -19.42 -8.70 14.65
CA GLN A 9 -18.33 -9.29 13.87
C GLN A 9 -17.41 -8.23 13.28
N SER A 10 -17.97 -7.16 12.70
CA SER A 10 -17.22 -6.03 12.15
C SER A 10 -16.36 -5.33 13.21
N ARG A 11 -16.93 -5.12 14.41
CA ARG A 11 -16.20 -4.55 15.56
C ARG A 11 -15.07 -5.45 16.04
N GLN A 12 -15.28 -6.77 16.06
CA GLN A 12 -14.25 -7.73 16.45
C GLN A 12 -13.12 -7.76 15.42
N ASN A 13 -13.44 -7.79 14.13
CA ASN A 13 -12.46 -7.74 13.05
C ASN A 13 -11.59 -6.47 13.13
N ALA A 14 -12.21 -5.30 13.36
CA ALA A 14 -11.47 -4.05 13.53
C ALA A 14 -10.47 -4.12 14.71
N ARG A 15 -10.88 -4.70 15.84
CA ARG A 15 -9.99 -4.88 17.02
C ARG A 15 -8.81 -5.79 16.69
N GLU A 16 -9.05 -6.87 15.97
CA GLU A 16 -8.00 -7.81 15.57
C GLU A 16 -7.01 -7.18 14.60
N LEU A 17 -7.50 -6.44 13.60
CA LEU A 17 -6.67 -5.68 12.67
C LEU A 17 -5.77 -4.69 13.41
N VAL A 18 -6.31 -3.93 14.36
CA VAL A 18 -5.52 -2.96 15.16
C VAL A 18 -4.46 -3.68 16.01
N ARG A 19 -4.79 -4.82 16.63
CA ARG A 19 -3.81 -5.61 17.41
C ARG A 19 -2.69 -6.13 16.52
N ASN A 20 -3.03 -6.64 15.34
CA ASN A 20 -2.04 -7.15 14.38
C ASN A 20 -1.16 -6.02 13.83
N ALA A 21 -1.75 -4.87 13.50
CA ALA A 21 -1.03 -3.68 13.07
C ALA A 21 -0.03 -3.20 14.14
N LYS A 22 -0.41 -3.21 15.43
CA LYS A 22 0.51 -2.84 16.53
C LYS A 22 1.69 -3.79 16.63
N LYS A 23 1.47 -5.11 16.49
CA LYS A 23 2.57 -6.10 16.48
C LYS A 23 3.49 -5.91 15.27
N ALA A 24 2.90 -5.73 14.09
CA ALA A 24 3.65 -5.51 12.85
C ALA A 24 4.48 -4.22 12.91
N GLN A 25 3.92 -3.14 13.48
CA GLN A 25 4.62 -1.86 13.64
C GLN A 25 5.83 -1.99 14.57
N ALA A 26 5.72 -2.76 15.66
CA ALA A 26 6.84 -2.98 16.57
C ALA A 26 8.00 -3.73 15.88
N ILE A 27 7.69 -4.68 15.01
CA ILE A 27 8.69 -5.40 14.20
C ILE A 27 9.27 -4.46 13.13
N LEU A 28 8.43 -3.71 12.42
CA LEU A 28 8.86 -2.79 11.37
C LEU A 28 9.80 -1.71 11.93
N ALA A 29 9.61 -1.30 13.19
CA ALA A 29 10.46 -0.33 13.87
C ALA A 29 11.89 -0.82 14.11
N THR A 30 12.16 -2.13 14.06
CA THR A 30 13.52 -2.68 14.22
C THR A 30 14.28 -2.76 12.90
N PHE A 31 13.63 -2.45 11.77
CA PHE A 31 14.22 -2.60 10.45
C PHE A 31 15.17 -1.44 10.14
N SER A 32 16.24 -1.75 9.42
CA SER A 32 17.14 -0.73 8.88
C SER A 32 16.45 0.07 7.78
N GLN A 33 16.98 1.27 7.51
CA GLN A 33 16.50 2.11 6.41
C GLN A 33 16.49 1.36 5.07
N GLN A 34 17.49 0.52 4.80
CA GLN A 34 17.55 -0.30 3.58
C GLN A 34 16.43 -1.33 3.50
N GLN A 35 16.09 -1.98 4.62
CA GLN A 35 14.98 -2.93 4.67
C GLN A 35 13.64 -2.23 4.46
N ILE A 36 13.45 -1.05 5.08
CA ILE A 36 12.25 -0.22 4.86
C ILE A 36 12.15 0.22 3.39
N ASP A 37 13.25 0.68 2.80
CA ASP A 37 13.28 1.13 1.42
C ASP A 37 12.99 -0.01 0.43
N ALA A 38 13.51 -1.22 0.68
CA ALA A 38 13.21 -2.41 -0.11
C ALA A 38 11.71 -2.78 -0.05
N ILE A 39 11.10 -2.74 1.14
CA ILE A 39 9.66 -2.99 1.31
C ILE A 39 8.85 -1.97 0.52
N VAL A 40 9.15 -0.68 0.68
CA VAL A 40 8.40 0.38 0.00
C VAL A 40 8.58 0.33 -1.51
N LYS A 41 9.77 -0.05 -1.99
CA LYS A 41 10.03 -0.25 -3.43
C LYS A 41 9.17 -1.39 -3.98
N ASN A 42 9.15 -2.54 -3.32
CA ASN A 42 8.33 -3.68 -3.76
C ASN A 42 6.84 -3.34 -3.76
N VAL A 43 6.33 -2.72 -2.68
CA VAL A 43 4.93 -2.28 -2.61
C VAL A 43 4.60 -1.32 -3.76
N ALA A 44 5.50 -0.39 -4.06
CA ALA A 44 5.28 0.57 -5.14
C ALA A 44 5.30 -0.07 -6.54
N GLN A 45 6.14 -1.08 -6.75
CA GLN A 45 6.20 -1.83 -8.01
C GLN A 45 4.93 -2.66 -8.23
N GLU A 46 4.51 -3.43 -7.23
CA GLU A 46 3.29 -4.25 -7.32
C GLU A 46 2.04 -3.37 -7.46
N ALA A 47 1.96 -2.26 -6.72
CA ALA A 47 0.87 -1.30 -6.89
C ALA A 47 0.83 -0.70 -8.30
N ALA A 48 1.98 -0.52 -8.96
CA ALA A 48 2.05 0.01 -10.32
C ALA A 48 1.60 -1.04 -11.34
N HIS A 49 1.99 -2.30 -11.15
CA HIS A 49 1.58 -3.43 -11.98
C HIS A 49 0.06 -3.64 -11.92
N HIS A 50 -0.52 -3.55 -10.73
CA HIS A 50 -1.95 -3.74 -10.51
C HIS A 50 -2.79 -2.47 -10.56
N ALA A 51 -2.19 -1.30 -10.84
CA ALA A 51 -2.87 -0.01 -10.82
C ALA A 51 -4.11 0.04 -11.70
N GLU A 52 -4.08 -0.61 -12.88
CA GLU A 52 -5.20 -0.64 -13.81
C GLU A 52 -6.33 -1.56 -13.32
N ALA A 53 -6.00 -2.75 -12.81
CA ALA A 53 -6.99 -3.67 -12.26
C ALA A 53 -7.69 -3.08 -11.03
N LEU A 54 -6.93 -2.47 -10.12
CA LEU A 54 -7.45 -1.77 -8.94
C LEU A 54 -8.33 -0.57 -9.33
N ALA A 55 -7.94 0.18 -10.37
CA ALA A 55 -8.74 1.31 -10.84
C ALA A 55 -10.07 0.89 -11.48
N LYS A 56 -10.08 -0.24 -12.21
CA LYS A 56 -11.30 -0.81 -12.79
C LYS A 56 -12.24 -1.34 -11.71
N MET A 57 -11.74 -2.16 -10.77
CA MET A 57 -12.55 -2.66 -9.64
C MET A 57 -13.16 -1.50 -8.84
N ALA A 58 -12.38 -0.45 -8.53
CA ALA A 58 -12.90 0.70 -7.79
C ALA A 58 -13.95 1.51 -8.59
N ALA A 59 -13.83 1.59 -9.91
CA ALA A 59 -14.81 2.27 -10.76
C ALA A 59 -16.09 1.44 -10.90
N GLU A 60 -15.98 0.12 -11.02
CA GLU A 60 -17.11 -0.82 -11.06
C GLU A 60 -17.88 -0.87 -9.74
N GLU A 61 -17.18 -0.86 -8.61
CA GLU A 61 -17.79 -0.94 -7.27
C GLU A 61 -18.48 0.38 -6.86
N THR A 62 -17.92 1.53 -7.24
CA THR A 62 -18.40 2.84 -6.77
C THR A 62 -19.21 3.63 -7.80
N GLY A 63 -19.08 3.32 -9.09
CA GLY A 63 -19.69 4.10 -10.19
C GLY A 63 -19.11 5.52 -10.35
N PHE A 64 -18.08 5.90 -9.59
CA PHE A 64 -17.56 7.28 -9.54
C PHE A 64 -16.22 7.46 -10.29
N GLY A 65 -16.26 8.37 -11.28
CA GLY A 65 -15.09 8.93 -11.95
C GLY A 65 -14.58 8.12 -13.15
N ASN A 66 -13.66 8.70 -13.92
CA ASN A 66 -13.02 8.03 -15.04
C ASN A 66 -11.79 7.23 -14.56
N TRP A 67 -11.78 5.92 -14.80
CA TRP A 67 -10.70 5.01 -14.37
C TRP A 67 -9.33 5.41 -14.93
N GLN A 68 -9.30 6.07 -16.09
CA GLN A 68 -8.09 6.54 -16.76
C GLN A 68 -7.33 7.59 -15.92
N ASP A 69 -8.06 8.50 -15.26
CA ASP A 69 -7.45 9.53 -14.39
C ASP A 69 -6.92 8.92 -13.09
N LYS A 70 -7.57 7.87 -12.57
CA LYS A 70 -7.12 7.12 -11.40
C LYS A 70 -5.82 6.37 -11.69
N VAL A 71 -5.71 5.76 -12.87
CA VAL A 71 -4.46 5.10 -13.34
C VAL A 71 -3.31 6.10 -13.45
N LEU A 72 -3.57 7.29 -14.03
CA LEU A 72 -2.52 8.31 -14.18
C LEU A 72 -2.02 8.81 -12.81
N LYS A 73 -2.92 9.10 -11.87
CA LYS A 73 -2.56 9.52 -10.50
C LYS A 73 -1.76 8.45 -9.77
N ASN A 74 -2.17 7.18 -9.86
CA ASN A 74 -1.46 6.06 -9.23
C ASN A 74 -0.06 5.89 -9.82
N ARG A 75 0.06 5.86 -11.16
CA ARG A 75 1.35 5.77 -11.84
C ARG A 75 2.27 6.93 -11.49
N PHE A 76 1.75 8.15 -11.38
CA PHE A 76 2.54 9.33 -11.00
C PHE A 76 3.10 9.23 -9.58
N ALA A 77 2.27 8.88 -8.60
CA ALA A 77 2.70 8.74 -7.20
C ALA A 77 3.81 7.69 -7.03
N LEU A 78 3.65 6.56 -7.73
CA LEU A 78 4.58 5.44 -7.68
C LEU A 78 5.90 5.76 -8.40
N ALA A 79 5.83 6.39 -9.59
CA ALA A 79 7.01 6.83 -10.32
C ALA A 79 7.84 7.88 -9.54
N ALA A 80 7.18 8.81 -8.85
CA ALA A 80 7.86 9.82 -8.02
C ALA A 80 8.58 9.20 -6.80
N ARG A 81 8.08 8.09 -6.26
CA ARG A 81 8.73 7.33 -5.18
C ARG A 81 9.95 6.56 -5.70
N LEU A 82 9.82 5.86 -6.83
CA LEU A 82 10.89 5.08 -7.45
C LEU A 82 12.07 5.97 -7.89
N ARG A 83 11.81 7.13 -8.51
CA ARG A 83 12.85 8.09 -8.92
C ARG A 83 13.61 8.72 -7.74
N ARG A 84 12.97 8.84 -6.58
CA ARG A 84 13.65 9.31 -5.37
C ARG A 84 14.58 8.23 -4.83
N HIS A 85 14.13 6.98 -4.77
CA HIS A 85 14.97 5.86 -4.35
C HIS A 85 16.20 5.67 -5.26
N GLN A 86 16.04 5.78 -6.58
CA GLN A 86 17.18 5.71 -7.51
C GLN A 86 18.22 6.81 -7.25
N ARG A 87 17.78 8.06 -7.01
CA ARG A 87 18.69 9.17 -6.67
C ARG A 87 19.41 9.01 -5.33
N TYR A 88 18.81 8.32 -4.36
CA TYR A 88 19.49 8.00 -3.09
C TYR A 88 20.56 6.92 -3.27
N GLU A 89 20.28 5.87 -4.05
CA GLU A 89 21.27 4.86 -4.42
C GLU A 89 22.44 5.47 -5.19
N ASP A 90 22.16 6.29 -6.21
CA ASP A 90 23.19 6.93 -7.04
C ASP A 90 24.10 7.85 -6.22
N ARG A 91 23.56 8.64 -5.27
CA ARG A 91 24.39 9.49 -4.39
C ARG A 91 25.25 8.71 -3.41
N ARG A 92 24.79 7.54 -2.98
CA ARG A 92 25.49 6.70 -2.00
C ARG A 92 26.65 5.92 -2.62
N TYR A 93 26.58 5.62 -3.91
CA TYR A 93 27.67 4.99 -4.68
C TYR A 93 28.78 5.96 -5.11
N HIS A 94 28.53 7.28 -5.05
CA HIS A 94 29.48 8.33 -5.45
C HIS A 94 30.11 9.08 -4.25
N SER A 95 30.00 8.54 -3.03
CA SER A 95 30.71 9.03 -1.82
C SER A 95 31.68 7.99 -1.31
#